data_AF-A0A5B7DNN2-F1
#
_entry.id   AF-A0A5B7DNN2-F1
#
_cell.length_a   1.000
_cell.length_b   1.000
_cell.length_c   1.000
_cell.angle_alpha   90.00
_cell.angle_beta   90.00
_cell.angle_gamma   90.00
#
_symmetry.space_group_name_H-M   'P 1'
#
loop_
_entity.id
_entity.type
_entity.pdbx_description
1 polymer ?
#
loop_
_entity_poly.entity_id
_entity_poly.type
_entity_poly.pdbx_seq_one_letter_code
_entity_poly.pdbx_strand_id
1 'polypeptide(L)'
;MNITDSSLVRIPPWDLEHLFLAGSTSPKSYSDRLELVVRKWQHSLVELDLSWTANADSIDAAVMAISEEPDNKLRYLNMCGSSVTFNPIRQVLTRCSHLENLNLTSCRALPRGVKRFHETTQLATLRADIASGKFDEAPNEDEDD
;
A
#
# COMPACT_ATOMS: atom_id res chain seq x y z
N MET A 1 21.20 -8.24 -10.43
CA MET A 1 21.45 -6.80 -10.68
C MET A 1 20.94 -6.05 -9.46
N ASN A 2 21.74 -5.21 -8.81
CA ASN A 2 21.31 -4.49 -7.61
C ASN A 2 20.71 -3.13 -8.01
N ILE A 3 19.39 -3.01 -7.99
CA ILE A 3 18.68 -1.77 -8.35
C ILE A 3 18.61 -0.88 -7.11
N THR A 4 19.37 0.21 -7.09
CA THR A 4 19.35 1.17 -5.99
C THR A 4 18.33 2.29 -6.23
N ASP A 5 17.84 2.90 -5.15
CA ASP A 5 17.04 4.13 -5.17
C ASP A 5 17.63 5.21 -6.12
N SER A 6 18.95 5.38 -6.05
CA SER A 6 19.68 6.39 -6.82
C SER A 6 19.78 6.05 -8.32
N SER A 7 19.57 4.77 -8.68
CA SER A 7 19.38 4.35 -10.07
C SER A 7 17.94 4.57 -10.56
N LEU A 8 16.93 4.32 -9.71
CA LEU A 8 15.51 4.55 -10.04
C LEU A 8 15.20 6.03 -10.25
N VAL A 9 15.79 6.93 -9.43
CA VAL A 9 15.64 8.39 -9.59
C VAL A 9 16.15 8.86 -10.97
N ARG A 10 17.16 8.20 -11.55
CA ARG A 10 17.77 8.55 -12.85
C ARG A 10 17.00 8.07 -14.08
N ILE A 11 16.06 7.13 -13.94
CA ILE A 11 15.18 6.70 -15.04
C ILE A 11 14.29 7.91 -15.43
N PRO A 12 14.01 8.19 -16.72
CA PRO A 12 13.05 9.23 -17.08
C PRO A 12 11.66 8.99 -16.45
N PRO A 13 10.85 10.04 -16.21
CA PRO A 13 9.48 9.90 -15.72
C PRO A 13 8.53 9.50 -16.87
N TRP A 14 8.84 8.39 -17.55
CA TRP A 14 7.92 7.74 -18.48
C TRP A 14 6.77 7.10 -17.70
N ASP A 15 5.65 6.87 -18.39
CA ASP A 15 4.50 6.13 -17.90
C ASP A 15 4.89 4.67 -17.56
N LEU A 16 5.44 4.46 -16.37
CA LEU A 16 5.78 3.14 -15.85
C LEU A 16 4.50 2.51 -15.29
N GLU A 17 4.02 1.45 -15.96
CA GLU A 17 2.78 0.77 -15.57
C GLU A 17 2.99 -0.33 -14.53
N HIS A 18 4.13 -1.03 -14.54
CA HIS A 18 4.40 -2.16 -13.64
C HIS A 18 5.68 -1.94 -12.84
N LEU A 19 5.60 -1.99 -11.51
CA LEU A 19 6.73 -1.76 -10.60
C LEU A 19 6.76 -2.81 -9.47
N PHE A 20 7.84 -3.61 -9.44
CA PHE A 20 8.01 -4.66 -8.44
C PHE A 20 9.23 -4.35 -7.54
N LEU A 21 8.97 -4.06 -6.27
CA LEU A 21 9.96 -3.73 -5.24
C LEU A 21 9.96 -4.72 -4.07
N ALA A 22 9.33 -5.89 -4.29
CA ALA A 22 9.22 -6.99 -3.34
C ALA A 22 10.55 -7.35 -2.67
N GLY A 23 10.53 -7.54 -1.35
CA GLY A 23 11.67 -8.06 -0.61
C GLY A 23 12.88 -7.12 -0.53
N SER A 24 12.68 -5.80 -0.63
CA SER A 24 13.70 -4.76 -0.36
C SER A 24 14.10 -4.72 1.12
N THR A 25 14.72 -5.80 1.58
CA THR A 25 15.00 -6.16 2.97
C THR A 25 16.22 -5.46 3.57
N SER A 26 16.92 -4.59 2.82
CA SER A 26 18.05 -3.81 3.33
C SER A 26 17.55 -2.74 4.33
N PRO A 27 17.80 -2.84 5.64
CA PRO A 27 17.12 -2.02 6.65
C PRO A 27 17.56 -0.55 6.73
N LYS A 28 18.35 -0.05 5.77
CA LYS A 28 19.11 1.21 5.86
C LYS A 28 19.28 1.99 4.54
N SER A 29 18.58 1.63 3.46
CA SER A 29 18.76 2.32 2.16
C SER A 29 17.52 2.38 1.27
N TYR A 30 16.60 1.40 1.37
CA TYR A 30 15.37 1.40 0.55
C TYR A 30 14.19 2.08 1.23
N SER A 31 14.12 2.03 2.57
CA SER A 31 13.00 2.57 3.35
C SER A 31 12.75 4.05 3.08
N ASP A 32 13.82 4.83 3.13
CA ASP A 32 13.77 6.30 3.24
C ASP A 32 13.40 6.97 1.90
N ARG A 33 13.18 6.19 0.83
CA ARG A 33 12.92 6.68 -0.55
C ARG A 33 11.83 5.92 -1.28
N LEU A 34 11.17 4.94 -0.66
CA LEU A 34 10.09 4.17 -1.30
C LEU A 34 8.94 5.09 -1.76
N GLU A 35 8.55 6.04 -0.89
CA GLU A 35 7.58 7.09 -1.22
C GLU A 35 7.99 7.89 -2.47
N LEU A 36 9.24 8.36 -2.55
CA LEU A 36 9.73 9.15 -3.68
C LEU A 36 9.69 8.36 -5.00
N VAL A 37 9.97 7.05 -4.94
CA VAL A 37 9.88 6.14 -6.08
C VAL A 37 8.43 5.97 -6.54
N VAL A 38 7.48 5.81 -5.62
CA VAL A 38 6.06 5.71 -5.95
C VAL A 38 5.51 7.04 -6.47
N ARG A 39 5.78 8.16 -5.79
CA ARG A 39 5.36 9.52 -6.21
C ARG A 39 5.75 9.87 -7.64
N LYS A 40 6.90 9.37 -8.09
CA LYS A 40 7.41 9.60 -9.44
C LYS A 40 6.53 8.99 -10.54
N TRP A 41 5.84 7.88 -10.24
CA TRP A 41 5.12 7.07 -11.23
C TRP A 41 3.65 6.81 -10.87
N GLN A 42 3.14 7.36 -9.76
CA GLN A 42 1.74 7.19 -9.30
C GLN A 42 0.67 7.48 -10.38
N HIS A 43 0.94 8.40 -11.31
CA HIS A 43 0.09 8.78 -12.44
C HIS A 43 -0.03 7.69 -13.54
N SER A 44 0.87 6.72 -13.57
CA SER A 44 0.93 5.68 -14.60
C SER A 44 0.82 4.25 -14.06
N LEU A 45 1.12 4.02 -12.79
CA LEU A 45 1.15 2.68 -12.20
C LEU A 45 -0.21 1.97 -12.30
N VAL A 46 -0.18 0.80 -12.94
CA VAL A 46 -1.26 -0.18 -13.07
C VAL A 46 -1.06 -1.35 -12.10
N GLU A 47 0.19 -1.74 -11.87
CA GLU A 47 0.58 -2.83 -10.96
C GLU A 47 1.77 -2.43 -10.09
N LEU A 48 1.64 -2.65 -8.77
CA LEU A 48 2.66 -2.34 -7.78
C LEU A 48 2.82 -3.49 -6.78
N ASP A 49 4.05 -3.97 -6.59
CA ASP A 49 4.40 -4.95 -5.57
C ASP A 49 5.37 -4.38 -4.54
N LEU A 50 4.87 -4.23 -3.31
CA LEU A 50 5.60 -3.80 -2.10
C LEU A 50 5.68 -4.94 -1.06
N SER A 51 5.50 -6.20 -1.46
CA SER A 51 5.50 -7.34 -0.56
C SER A 51 6.80 -7.47 0.24
N TRP A 52 6.68 -7.93 1.48
CA TRP A 52 7.78 -8.08 2.44
C TRP A 52 8.53 -6.79 2.82
N THR A 53 7.97 -5.61 2.51
CA THR A 53 8.49 -4.33 3.03
C THR A 53 8.28 -4.25 4.54
N ALA A 54 9.38 -4.28 5.30
CA ALA A 54 9.35 -4.45 6.75
C ALA A 54 9.27 -3.15 7.56
N ASN A 55 9.65 -2.01 6.98
CA ASN A 55 9.56 -0.69 7.62
C ASN A 55 8.14 -0.13 7.39
N ALA A 56 7.40 0.11 8.49
CA ALA A 56 6.01 0.57 8.44
C ALA A 56 5.89 1.99 7.86
N ASP A 57 6.63 2.96 8.40
CA ASP A 57 6.59 4.36 7.94
C ASP A 57 6.85 4.49 6.43
N SER A 58 7.79 3.69 5.91
CA SER A 58 8.17 3.65 4.49
C SER A 58 7.07 3.11 3.59
N ILE A 59 6.45 1.97 3.94
CA ILE A 59 5.34 1.43 3.15
C ILE A 59 4.09 2.29 3.30
N ASP A 60 3.81 2.79 4.51
CA ASP A 60 2.65 3.64 4.76
C ASP A 60 2.74 4.94 3.94
N ALA A 61 3.88 5.62 3.96
CA ALA A 61 4.11 6.82 3.13
C ALA A 61 4.00 6.51 1.63
N ALA A 62 4.54 5.37 1.17
CA ALA A 62 4.44 4.96 -0.23
C ALA A 62 3.00 4.65 -0.66
N VAL A 63 2.22 3.96 0.19
CA VAL A 63 0.80 3.64 -0.06
C VAL A 63 -0.07 4.90 0.01
N MET A 64 0.24 5.83 0.92
CA MET A 64 -0.39 7.15 0.97
C MET A 64 -0.15 7.95 -0.32
N ALA A 65 1.07 7.98 -0.86
CA ALA A 65 1.39 8.69 -2.10
C ALA A 65 0.51 8.24 -3.28
N ILE A 66 0.27 6.94 -3.45
CA ILE A 66 -0.66 6.40 -4.47
C ILE A 66 -2.03 7.08 -4.36
N SER A 67 -2.55 7.19 -3.13
CA SER A 67 -3.87 7.74 -2.85
C SER A 67 -3.94 9.27 -3.05
N GLU A 68 -2.81 9.97 -3.13
CA GLU A 68 -2.80 11.40 -3.44
C GLU A 68 -3.05 11.69 -4.92
N GLU A 69 -2.83 10.72 -5.82
CA GLU A 69 -3.05 10.86 -7.25
C GLU A 69 -4.54 10.71 -7.62
N PRO A 70 -5.23 11.78 -8.08
CA PRO A 70 -6.67 11.71 -8.37
C PRO A 70 -7.00 10.78 -9.54
N ASP A 71 -6.16 10.78 -10.58
CA ASP A 71 -6.36 10.02 -11.83
C ASP A 71 -5.48 8.76 -11.87
N ASN A 72 -5.26 8.13 -10.71
CA ASN A 72 -4.45 6.91 -10.59
C ASN A 72 -5.00 5.76 -11.44
N LYS A 73 -4.09 4.98 -12.05
CA LYS A 73 -4.42 3.84 -12.92
C LYS A 73 -4.33 2.48 -12.22
N LEU A 74 -4.19 2.47 -10.89
CA LEU A 74 -3.77 1.28 -10.14
C LEU A 74 -4.88 0.22 -10.07
N ARG A 75 -4.58 -0.96 -10.64
CA ARG A 75 -5.47 -2.13 -10.69
C ARG A 75 -5.00 -3.26 -9.77
N TYR A 76 -3.68 -3.44 -9.62
CA TYR A 76 -3.09 -4.55 -8.85
C TYR A 76 -2.12 -4.03 -7.79
N LEU A 77 -2.39 -4.31 -6.51
CA LEU A 77 -1.51 -3.94 -5.40
C LEU A 77 -1.17 -5.14 -4.51
N ASN A 78 0.10 -5.54 -4.49
CA ASN A 78 0.59 -6.60 -3.62
C ASN A 78 1.37 -6.02 -2.43
N MET A 79 0.92 -6.31 -1.21
CA MET A 79 1.60 -5.92 0.03
C MET A 79 1.80 -7.12 0.98
N CYS A 80 1.75 -8.35 0.43
CA CYS A 80 1.89 -9.59 1.18
C CYS A 80 3.09 -9.56 2.15
N GLY A 81 2.87 -9.91 3.42
CA GLY A 81 3.94 -10.03 4.41
C GLY A 81 4.61 -8.72 4.84
N SER A 82 4.08 -7.56 4.43
CA SER A 82 4.59 -6.23 4.80
C SER A 82 4.14 -5.78 6.20
N SER A 83 4.68 -4.64 6.64
CA SER A 83 4.33 -3.99 7.91
C SER A 83 3.27 -2.87 7.77
N VAL A 84 2.56 -2.79 6.64
CA VAL A 84 1.57 -1.70 6.37
C VAL A 84 0.48 -1.61 7.45
N THR A 85 0.19 -0.39 7.90
CA THR A 85 -0.86 -0.12 8.88
C THR A 85 -2.23 0.08 8.22
N PHE A 86 -3.30 0.22 9.01
CA PHE A 86 -4.66 0.22 8.48
C PHE A 86 -5.07 1.52 7.78
N ASN A 87 -4.54 2.69 8.18
CA ASN A 87 -4.94 3.98 7.62
C ASN A 87 -4.59 4.13 6.12
N PRO A 88 -3.37 3.81 5.64
CA PRO A 88 -3.07 3.84 4.20
C PRO A 88 -3.95 2.90 3.39
N ILE A 89 -4.31 1.73 3.93
CA ILE A 89 -5.25 0.80 3.28
C ILE A 89 -6.63 1.44 3.09
N ARG A 90 -7.12 2.18 4.10
CA ARG A 90 -8.39 2.95 4.05
C ARG A 90 -8.35 4.10 3.04
N GLN A 91 -7.18 4.63 2.68
CA GLN A 91 -6.99 5.70 1.70
C GLN A 91 -6.78 5.21 0.26
N VAL A 92 -6.16 4.02 0.06
CA VAL A 92 -6.08 3.36 -1.25
C VAL A 92 -7.42 2.71 -1.63
N LEU A 93 -8.05 2.03 -0.67
CA LEU A 93 -9.51 1.90 -0.70
C LEU A 93 -10.11 3.30 -0.53
N THR A 94 -11.38 3.51 -0.86
CA THR A 94 -11.84 4.86 -1.26
C THR A 94 -11.17 5.31 -2.57
N ARG A 95 -9.96 5.92 -2.54
CA ARG A 95 -9.46 6.77 -3.64
C ARG A 95 -9.00 6.04 -4.91
N CYS A 96 -8.42 4.85 -4.81
CA CYS A 96 -8.07 4.06 -6.00
C CYS A 96 -9.32 3.32 -6.48
N SER A 97 -10.11 3.93 -7.36
CA SER A 97 -11.38 3.40 -7.86
C SER A 97 -11.20 2.22 -8.80
N HIS A 98 -10.09 2.15 -9.53
CA HIS A 98 -9.75 1.13 -10.52
C HIS A 98 -9.18 -0.17 -9.94
N LEU A 99 -9.02 -0.26 -8.61
CA LEU A 99 -8.38 -1.40 -7.96
C LEU A 99 -9.20 -2.70 -8.12
N GLU A 100 -8.60 -3.71 -8.73
CA GLU A 100 -9.15 -5.05 -8.98
C GLU A 100 -8.59 -6.10 -8.02
N ASN A 101 -7.32 -5.99 -7.62
CA ASN A 101 -6.70 -6.92 -6.70
C ASN A 101 -5.88 -6.21 -5.62
N LEU A 102 -6.07 -6.66 -4.37
CA LEU A 102 -5.36 -6.18 -3.20
C LEU A 102 -4.91 -7.37 -2.34
N ASN A 103 -3.60 -7.61 -2.26
CA ASN A 103 -3.06 -8.69 -1.45
C ASN A 103 -2.57 -8.20 -0.09
N LEU A 104 -3.36 -8.46 0.97
CA LEU A 104 -3.06 -8.14 2.37
C LEU A 104 -2.74 -9.39 3.20
N THR A 105 -2.41 -10.52 2.55
CA THR A 105 -2.02 -11.73 3.28
C THR A 105 -0.75 -11.48 4.10
N SER A 106 -0.63 -12.15 5.25
CA SER A 106 0.55 -12.09 6.14
C SER A 106 0.97 -10.71 6.69
N CYS A 107 0.21 -9.63 6.45
CA CYS A 107 0.51 -8.28 6.95
C CYS A 107 0.28 -8.21 8.47
N ARG A 108 1.32 -8.05 9.30
CA ARG A 108 1.15 -8.26 10.76
C ARG A 108 0.31 -7.17 11.45
N ALA A 109 0.43 -5.92 11.02
CA ALA A 109 -0.19 -4.75 11.62
C ALA A 109 -1.68 -4.54 11.25
N LEU A 110 -2.28 -5.41 10.43
CA LEU A 110 -3.68 -5.28 10.00
C LEU A 110 -4.66 -6.10 10.86
N PRO A 111 -5.93 -5.65 11.00
CA PRO A 111 -6.98 -6.41 11.68
C PRO A 111 -7.22 -7.80 11.07
N ARG A 112 -7.64 -8.80 11.87
CA ARG A 112 -7.86 -10.18 11.41
C ARG A 112 -8.83 -10.29 10.22
N GLY A 113 -9.87 -9.45 10.17
CA GLY A 113 -10.84 -9.44 9.06
C GLY A 113 -10.29 -8.90 7.73
N VAL A 114 -9.22 -8.12 7.75
CA VAL A 114 -8.66 -7.43 6.57
C VAL A 114 -7.58 -8.27 5.86
N LYS A 115 -6.88 -9.14 6.61
CA LYS A 115 -5.70 -9.91 6.18
C LYS A 115 -6.02 -11.08 5.24
N ARG A 116 -6.30 -10.78 3.98
CA ARG A 116 -6.52 -11.77 2.91
C ARG A 116 -6.17 -11.18 1.54
N PHE A 117 -6.25 -12.02 0.52
CA PHE A 117 -6.34 -11.56 -0.86
C PHE A 117 -7.77 -11.10 -1.13
N HIS A 118 -7.93 -9.95 -1.80
CA HIS A 118 -9.22 -9.42 -2.22
C HIS A 118 -9.20 -9.16 -3.72
N GLU A 119 -10.14 -9.76 -4.43
CA GLU A 119 -10.47 -9.51 -5.84
C GLU A 119 -11.61 -8.48 -5.94
N THR A 120 -11.93 -8.01 -7.14
CA THR A 120 -12.92 -6.96 -7.44
C THR A 120 -14.25 -7.12 -6.69
N THR A 121 -14.78 -8.34 -6.58
CA THR A 121 -16.04 -8.63 -5.87
C THR A 121 -15.90 -8.45 -4.35
N GLN A 122 -14.78 -8.88 -3.78
CA GLN A 122 -14.51 -8.78 -2.34
C GLN A 122 -14.08 -7.37 -1.93
N LEU A 123 -13.44 -6.62 -2.83
CA LEU A 123 -13.08 -5.22 -2.65
C LEU A 123 -14.31 -4.32 -2.44
N ALA A 124 -15.44 -4.60 -3.10
CA ALA A 124 -16.69 -3.87 -2.87
C ALA A 124 -17.20 -4.06 -1.42
N THR A 125 -17.20 -5.31 -0.93
CA THR A 125 -17.57 -5.62 0.46
C THR A 125 -16.58 -5.01 1.45
N LEU A 126 -15.27 -5.08 1.18
CA LEU A 126 -14.24 -4.49 2.05
C LEU A 126 -14.40 -2.96 2.15
N ARG A 127 -14.69 -2.26 1.05
CA ARG A 127 -14.98 -0.82 1.05
C ARG A 127 -16.21 -0.50 1.90
N ALA A 128 -17.29 -1.27 1.80
CA ALA A 128 -18.50 -1.10 2.62
C ALA A 128 -18.26 -1.39 4.12
N ASP A 129 -17.49 -2.44 4.43
CA ASP A 129 -17.07 -2.79 5.78
C ASP A 129 -16.23 -1.66 6.43
N ILE A 130 -15.27 -1.08 5.68
CA ILE A 130 -14.44 0.05 6.16
C ILE A 130 -15.28 1.33 6.30
N ALA A 131 -16.16 1.62 5.33
CA ALA A 131 -17.03 2.80 5.39
C ALA A 131 -18.06 2.76 6.53
N SER A 132 -18.43 1.57 7.01
CA SER A 132 -19.30 1.38 8.18
C SER A 132 -18.55 1.34 9.52
N GLY A 133 -17.22 1.53 9.52
CA GLY A 133 -16.41 1.55 10.74
C GLY A 133 -16.17 0.17 11.37
N LYS A 134 -16.43 -0.93 10.65
CA LYS A 134 -16.33 -2.32 11.16
C LYS A 134 -14.95 -2.71 11.71
N PHE A 135 -13.91 -1.97 11.34
CA PHE A 135 -12.52 -2.21 11.74
C PHE A 135 -11.91 -1.01 12.48
N ASP A 136 -12.70 0.04 12.74
CA ASP A 136 -12.25 1.13 13.61
C ASP A 136 -12.16 0.55 15.03
N GLU A 137 -11.06 0.83 15.76
CA GLU A 137 -10.86 0.28 17.09
C GLU A 137 -11.94 0.82 18.04
N ALA A 138 -12.54 -0.05 18.85
CA ALA A 138 -13.48 0.38 19.87
C ALA A 138 -12.76 1.35 20.82
N PRO A 139 -13.41 2.44 21.28
CA PRO A 139 -12.82 3.29 22.30
C PRO A 139 -12.51 2.45 23.54
N ASN A 140 -11.32 2.64 24.11
CA ASN A 140 -10.98 2.02 25.40
C ASN A 140 -11.89 2.63 26.47
N GLU A 141 -12.94 1.91 26.88
CA GLU A 141 -13.77 2.23 28.04
C GLU A 141 -13.07 1.81 29.35
N ASP A 142 -11.81 2.22 29.55
CA ASP A 142 -10.99 1.89 30.74
C ASP A 142 -9.98 3.03 31.03
N GLU A 143 -10.44 4.14 31.63
CA GLU A 143 -9.63 5.05 32.46
C GLU A 143 -10.55 6.09 33.19
N ASP A 144 -11.09 5.69 34.35
CA ASP A 144 -11.64 6.56 35.40
C ASP A 144 -11.67 5.73 36.72
N ASP A 145 -10.53 5.74 37.43
CA ASP A 145 -10.31 5.13 38.77
C ASP A 145 -10.34 6.25 39.86
#